data_AF-A0A9D4YSQ0-F1
#
_entry.id   AF-A0A9D4YSQ0-F1
#
_cell.length_a   1.000
_cell.length_b   1.000
_cell.length_c   1.000
_cell.angle_alpha   90.00
_cell.angle_beta   90.00
_cell.angle_gamma   90.00
#
_symmetry.space_group_name_H-M   'P 1'
#
loop_
_entity.id
_entity.type
_entity.pdbx_description
1 polymer ?
#
loop_
_entity_poly.entity_id
_entity_poly.type
_entity_poly.pdbx_seq_one_letter_code
_entity_poly.pdbx_strand_id
1 'polypeptide(L)'
;MSATAFEPVDWAVLGASGVTVLFALAACLHSVPWRRGGGKDATRSFSILWRGRAVLALMCAATAASQLLRLGVLWGANSVVFSPGITSWTSAGWMCRIYLTLSLGLLQPLCAFTALLMLTAALSRKHRPEAARHPNARLLGLALLCTLPVAAAQVVVAWLGLVLRSGGQPIEAAPRSLLGIFFATYWQGTQQQCGTAGGGSAAAGQPTSVACTACVFPAAAVIAHGAFVLCFLLALAVTSTRLAAAVLNTRLKRRVRIFQAVVSLLAVAGVAALGVSLSRGPFSWLNVGCWIAYVVSTLLLLAVMVWEVVVCPVRDLRAIDKRLVLWADGSAALAAAGDEGPGSGRGSGSGALIRAHNRSSEAEAYVVAAAAARTQAMVLAAAPPLAHQSAQPLPSPRPAEDALPLRPVSHQRHGSLLGQQLPSAPVVSAQAAWAHEPGPPPLFTSAIHATPAHLQPQYLSLYP
;
A
#
# COMPACT_ATOMS: atom_id res chain seq x y z
N MET A 1 4.85 3.89 35.59
CA MET A 1 5.11 2.61 34.93
C MET A 1 6.58 2.59 34.57
N SER A 2 7.33 1.57 34.99
CA SER A 2 8.78 1.47 34.75
C SER A 2 9.07 0.99 33.33
N ALA A 3 10.22 1.39 32.77
CA ALA A 3 10.70 0.95 31.46
C ALA A 3 10.73 -0.58 31.30
N THR A 4 10.95 -1.33 32.40
CA THR A 4 10.94 -2.80 32.43
C THR A 4 9.60 -3.41 31.99
N ALA A 5 8.48 -2.70 32.15
CA ALA A 5 7.18 -3.19 31.72
C ALA A 5 6.97 -3.13 30.19
N PHE A 6 7.80 -2.37 29.46
CA PHE A 6 7.71 -2.24 28.00
C PHE A 6 8.48 -3.32 27.25
N GLU A 7 9.51 -3.88 27.88
CA GLU A 7 10.37 -4.90 27.29
C GLU A 7 9.61 -6.10 26.67
N PRO A 8 8.67 -6.76 27.36
CA PRO A 8 7.94 -7.88 26.75
C PRO A 8 7.10 -7.46 25.54
N VAL A 9 6.60 -6.21 25.55
CA VAL A 9 5.82 -5.67 24.42
C VAL A 9 6.72 -5.44 23.21
N ASP A 10 7.91 -4.88 23.41
CA ASP A 10 8.87 -4.65 22.34
C ASP A 10 9.30 -5.97 21.67
N TRP A 11 9.54 -7.02 22.47
CA TRP A 11 9.85 -8.36 21.96
C TRP A 11 8.68 -8.96 21.17
N ALA A 12 7.45 -8.80 21.65
CA ALA A 12 6.26 -9.27 20.93
C ALA A 12 6.10 -8.56 19.58
N VAL A 13 6.30 -7.23 19.54
CA VAL A 13 6.24 -6.45 18.30
C VAL A 13 7.37 -6.81 17.35
N LEU A 14 8.60 -7.03 17.85
CA LEU A 14 9.74 -7.50 17.07
C LEU A 14 9.43 -8.85 16.41
N GLY A 15 8.93 -9.81 17.19
CA GLY A 15 8.56 -11.14 16.70
C GLY A 15 7.45 -11.09 15.65
N ALA A 16 6.35 -10.39 15.94
CA ALA A 16 5.21 -10.27 15.03
C ALA A 16 5.59 -9.55 13.71
N SER A 17 6.39 -8.49 13.79
CA SER A 17 6.89 -7.77 12.62
C SER A 17 7.84 -8.66 11.80
N GLY A 18 8.74 -9.39 12.47
CA GLY A 18 9.66 -10.34 11.82
C GLY A 18 8.92 -11.45 11.06
N VAL A 19 7.90 -12.06 11.67
CA VAL A 19 7.04 -13.06 11.00
C VAL A 19 6.35 -12.46 9.78
N THR A 20 5.84 -11.22 9.89
CA THR A 20 5.18 -10.53 8.77
C THR A 20 6.15 -10.21 7.63
N VAL A 21 7.39 -9.81 7.95
CA VAL A 21 8.48 -9.61 6.97
C VAL A 21 8.77 -10.92 6.24
N LEU A 22 8.99 -12.02 6.97
CA LEU A 22 9.27 -13.33 6.37
C LEU A 22 8.12 -13.81 5.49
N PHE A 23 6.87 -13.63 5.93
CA PHE A 23 5.68 -13.95 5.15
C PHE A 23 5.63 -13.15 3.83
N ALA A 24 5.87 -11.84 3.90
CA ALA A 24 5.89 -10.98 2.72
C ALA A 24 7.04 -11.32 1.76
N LEU A 25 8.23 -11.64 2.26
CA LEU A 25 9.36 -12.10 1.44
C LEU A 25 9.07 -13.45 0.78
N ALA A 26 8.50 -14.40 1.51
CA ALA A 26 8.06 -15.68 0.95
C ALA A 26 6.99 -15.49 -0.14
N ALA A 27 6.05 -14.58 0.05
CA ALA A 27 5.06 -14.22 -0.96
C ALA A 27 5.70 -13.55 -2.20
N CYS A 28 6.73 -12.72 -2.01
CA CYS A 28 7.52 -12.14 -3.10
C CYS A 28 8.16 -13.25 -3.94
N LEU A 29 8.89 -14.17 -3.30
CA LEU A 29 9.50 -15.33 -3.98
C LEU A 29 8.45 -16.21 -4.66
N HIS A 30 7.28 -16.40 -4.03
CA HIS A 30 6.17 -17.16 -4.60
C HIS A 30 5.55 -16.50 -5.84
N SER A 31 5.61 -15.17 -5.92
CA SER A 31 5.05 -14.38 -7.03
C SER A 31 5.96 -14.36 -8.26
N VAL A 32 7.26 -14.61 -8.09
CA VAL A 32 8.20 -14.71 -9.20
C VAL A 32 7.83 -15.94 -10.01
N PRO A 33 7.46 -15.79 -11.30
CA PRO A 33 7.15 -16.93 -12.13
C PRO A 33 8.40 -17.80 -12.24
N TRP A 34 8.28 -19.08 -11.87
CA TRP A 34 9.30 -20.08 -12.13
C TRP A 34 9.38 -20.30 -13.64
N ARG A 35 10.14 -19.43 -14.29
CA ARG A 35 10.33 -19.35 -15.72
C ARG A 35 11.32 -20.44 -16.13
N ARG A 36 10.86 -21.67 -16.32
CA ARG A 36 11.67 -22.70 -17.01
C ARG A 36 10.96 -23.50 -18.10
N GLY A 37 9.65 -23.40 -18.27
CA GLY A 37 8.94 -24.07 -19.37
C GLY A 37 8.29 -23.09 -20.33
N GLY A 38 8.51 -23.23 -21.63
CA GLY A 38 7.88 -22.47 -22.72
C GLY A 38 6.37 -22.72 -22.85
N GLY A 39 5.62 -22.46 -21.78
CA GLY A 39 4.17 -22.68 -21.71
C GLY A 39 3.37 -21.66 -22.52
N LYS A 40 2.29 -22.18 -23.14
CA LYS A 40 1.29 -21.53 -24.01
C LYS A 40 0.86 -20.12 -23.56
N ASP A 41 0.52 -19.26 -24.53
CA ASP A 41 0.24 -17.81 -24.41
C ASP A 41 -0.75 -17.38 -23.31
N ALA A 42 -1.67 -18.26 -22.90
CA ALA A 42 -2.67 -17.95 -21.87
C ALA A 42 -2.02 -17.58 -20.51
N THR A 43 -0.97 -18.30 -20.08
CA THR A 43 -0.27 -18.04 -18.81
C THR A 43 0.55 -16.74 -18.86
N ARG A 44 1.00 -16.34 -20.06
CA ARG A 44 1.78 -15.12 -20.29
C ARG A 44 0.99 -13.86 -19.93
N SER A 45 -0.30 -13.82 -20.24
CA SER A 45 -1.18 -12.66 -19.95
C SER A 45 -1.32 -12.38 -18.45
N PHE A 46 -1.42 -13.43 -17.64
CA PHE A 46 -1.55 -13.36 -16.18
C PHE A 46 -0.23 -13.06 -15.48
N SER A 47 0.87 -13.48 -16.10
CA SER A 47 2.23 -13.17 -15.66
C SER A 47 2.50 -11.67 -15.68
N ILE A 48 1.87 -10.86 -16.55
CA ILE A 48 2.21 -9.44 -16.73
C ILE A 48 2.27 -8.62 -15.41
N LEU A 49 1.50 -8.95 -14.36
CA LEU A 49 1.51 -8.24 -13.06
C LEU A 49 2.45 -8.84 -12.01
N TRP A 50 3.26 -9.86 -12.33
CA TRP A 50 4.12 -10.51 -11.34
C TRP A 50 5.09 -9.51 -10.70
N ARG A 51 5.62 -8.55 -11.47
CA ARG A 51 6.51 -7.50 -10.94
C ARG A 51 5.77 -6.60 -9.96
N GLY A 52 4.55 -6.17 -10.27
CA GLY A 52 3.73 -5.37 -9.36
C GLY A 52 3.46 -6.11 -8.04
N ARG A 53 3.18 -7.42 -8.10
CA ARG A 53 2.96 -8.26 -6.91
C ARG A 53 4.23 -8.40 -6.07
N ALA A 54 5.38 -8.66 -6.70
CA ALA A 54 6.66 -8.76 -6.02
C ALA A 54 7.03 -7.43 -5.33
N VAL A 55 6.88 -6.32 -6.04
CA VAL A 55 7.12 -4.97 -5.50
C VAL A 55 6.19 -4.66 -4.34
N LEU A 56 4.89 -4.95 -4.45
CA LEU A 56 3.93 -4.77 -3.35
C LEU A 56 4.34 -5.60 -2.12
N ALA A 57 4.73 -6.85 -2.30
CA ALA A 57 5.18 -7.71 -1.21
C ALA A 57 6.46 -7.16 -0.53
N LEU A 58 7.42 -6.65 -1.30
CA LEU A 58 8.61 -5.99 -0.75
C LEU A 58 8.27 -4.72 0.02
N MET A 59 7.33 -3.91 -0.46
CA MET A 59 6.86 -2.72 0.28
C MET A 59 6.14 -3.13 1.57
N CYS A 60 5.35 -4.20 1.57
CA CYS A 60 4.75 -4.73 2.79
C CYS A 60 5.82 -5.20 3.78
N ALA A 61 6.87 -5.88 3.31
CA ALA A 61 8.01 -6.27 4.13
C ALA A 61 8.71 -5.03 4.73
N ALA A 62 9.01 -4.02 3.91
CA ALA A 62 9.58 -2.76 4.36
C ALA A 62 8.68 -2.03 5.38
N THR A 63 7.36 -2.05 5.18
CA THR A 63 6.40 -1.44 6.10
C THR A 63 6.36 -2.16 7.44
N ALA A 64 6.38 -3.50 7.46
CA ALA A 64 6.48 -4.29 8.68
C ALA A 64 7.82 -4.04 9.40
N ALA A 65 8.94 -4.04 8.66
CA ALA A 65 10.26 -3.74 9.21
C ALA A 65 10.34 -2.30 9.78
N SER A 66 9.65 -1.33 9.18
CA SER A 66 9.63 0.04 9.68
C SER A 66 9.04 0.16 11.10
N GLN A 67 8.18 -0.79 11.54
CA GLN A 67 7.67 -0.80 12.92
C GLN A 67 8.80 -0.98 13.95
N LEU A 68 9.92 -1.58 13.54
CA LEU A 68 11.09 -1.79 14.40
C LEU A 68 11.83 -0.49 14.72
N LEU A 69 11.67 0.57 13.93
CA LEU A 69 12.30 1.88 14.17
C LEU A 69 11.82 2.53 15.48
N ARG A 70 10.72 2.04 16.05
CA ARG A 70 10.09 2.62 17.23
C ARG A 70 10.36 1.84 18.52
N LEU A 71 11.00 0.68 18.43
CA LEU A 71 11.22 -0.19 19.58
C LEU A 71 12.34 0.33 20.47
N GLY A 72 12.04 0.49 21.75
CA GLY A 72 13.01 0.92 22.76
C GLY A 72 14.10 -0.13 22.98
N VAL A 73 13.80 -1.42 22.85
CA VAL A 73 14.81 -2.49 22.97
C VAL A 73 15.88 -2.45 21.87
N LEU A 74 15.56 -1.88 20.71
CA LEU A 74 16.51 -1.74 19.60
C LEU A 74 17.22 -0.40 19.66
N TRP A 75 16.49 0.68 19.93
CA TRP A 75 17.03 2.03 19.76
C TRP A 75 17.23 2.79 21.06
N GLY A 76 16.71 2.31 22.19
CA GLY A 76 16.77 3.01 23.48
C GLY A 76 18.13 2.93 24.18
N ALA A 77 18.22 3.56 25.35
CA ALA A 77 19.44 3.57 26.17
C ALA A 77 19.88 2.15 26.59
N ASN A 78 18.93 1.23 26.73
CA ASN A 78 19.17 -0.19 27.04
C ASN A 78 19.14 -1.07 25.78
N SER A 79 19.62 -0.55 24.64
CA SER A 79 19.65 -1.30 23.39
C SER A 79 20.48 -2.58 23.55
N VAL A 80 19.92 -3.71 23.10
CA VAL A 80 20.64 -4.99 23.05
C VAL A 80 21.56 -5.08 21.84
N VAL A 81 21.35 -4.24 20.82
CA VAL A 81 22.00 -4.34 19.51
C VAL A 81 23.07 -3.27 19.31
N PHE A 82 22.83 -2.05 19.77
CA PHE A 82 23.70 -0.90 19.48
C PHE A 82 24.40 -0.38 20.74
N SER A 83 25.62 0.12 20.56
CA SER A 83 26.40 0.72 21.63
C SER A 83 25.82 2.08 22.08
N PRO A 84 26.13 2.55 23.31
CA PRO A 84 25.63 3.82 23.85
C PRO A 84 25.90 5.06 22.97
N GLY A 85 26.97 5.03 22.17
CA GLY A 85 27.30 6.14 21.26
C GLY A 85 26.23 6.33 20.18
N ILE A 86 25.68 5.24 19.64
CA ILE A 86 24.66 5.26 18.59
C ILE A 86 23.28 5.61 19.18
N THR A 87 23.00 5.18 20.41
CA THR A 87 21.72 5.43 21.10
C THR A 87 21.60 6.86 21.65
N SER A 88 22.67 7.66 21.61
CA SER A 88 22.57 9.10 21.86
C SER A 88 21.77 9.84 20.79
N TRP A 89 21.78 9.35 19.54
CA TRP A 89 21.04 9.95 18.44
C TRP A 89 19.54 9.61 18.51
N THR A 90 19.22 8.45 19.05
CA THR A 90 17.85 7.98 19.22
C THR A 90 17.16 8.71 20.37
N SER A 91 17.89 9.08 21.43
CA SER A 91 17.39 9.92 22.53
C SER A 91 17.08 11.37 22.11
N ALA A 92 17.60 11.83 20.97
CA ALA A 92 17.19 13.08 20.33
C ALA A 92 15.92 12.94 19.44
N GLY A 93 15.29 11.75 19.42
CA GLY A 93 14.03 11.51 18.72
C GLY A 93 14.13 11.36 17.21
N TRP A 94 15.35 11.22 16.65
CA TRP A 94 15.56 11.07 15.21
C TRP A 94 14.81 9.86 14.63
N MET A 95 14.83 8.72 15.33
CA MET A 95 14.12 7.51 14.90
C MET A 95 12.60 7.72 14.85
N CYS A 96 12.03 8.52 15.75
CA CYS A 96 10.61 8.86 15.72
C CYS A 96 10.26 9.69 14.47
N ARG A 97 11.11 10.65 14.09
CA ARG A 97 10.92 11.47 12.87
C ARG A 97 11.06 10.62 11.60
N ILE A 98 12.10 9.79 11.53
CA ILE A 98 12.31 8.86 10.41
C ILE A 98 11.13 7.90 10.31
N TYR A 99 10.65 7.36 11.43
CA TYR A 99 9.48 6.48 11.45
C TYR A 99 8.22 7.18 10.92
N LEU A 100 7.91 8.39 11.36
CA LEU A 100 6.74 9.14 10.89
C LEU A 100 6.81 9.41 9.38
N THR A 101 7.97 9.86 8.89
CA THR A 101 8.15 10.17 7.47
C THR A 101 8.16 8.93 6.59
N LEU A 102 8.93 7.91 6.95
CA LEU A 102 9.09 6.70 6.17
C LEU A 102 7.83 5.81 6.25
N SER A 103 7.34 5.53 7.45
CA SER A 103 6.23 4.58 7.65
C SER A 103 4.88 5.20 7.26
N LEU A 104 4.47 6.29 7.92
CA LEU A 104 3.17 6.92 7.69
C LEU A 104 3.13 7.77 6.42
N GLY A 105 4.25 8.41 6.07
CA GLY A 105 4.34 9.32 4.92
C GLY A 105 4.53 8.61 3.59
N LEU A 106 5.37 7.57 3.54
CA LEU A 106 5.77 6.93 2.28
C LEU A 106 5.27 5.49 2.16
N LEU A 107 5.71 4.59 3.04
CA LEU A 107 5.53 3.15 2.85
C LEU A 107 4.06 2.72 2.90
N GLN A 108 3.30 3.14 3.92
CA GLN A 108 1.89 2.76 4.04
C GLN A 108 1.02 3.29 2.90
N PRO A 109 1.06 4.60 2.54
CA PRO A 109 0.28 5.08 1.39
C PRO A 109 0.70 4.44 0.08
N LEU A 110 2.01 4.23 -0.14
CA LEU A 110 2.52 3.60 -1.35
C LEU A 110 2.05 2.15 -1.48
N CYS A 111 2.06 1.37 -0.39
CA CYS A 111 1.46 0.04 -0.33
C CYS A 111 -0.02 0.07 -0.70
N ALA A 112 -0.79 0.95 -0.05
CA ALA A 112 -2.24 1.05 -0.22
C ALA A 112 -2.62 1.44 -1.66
N PHE A 113 -1.98 2.48 -2.22
CA PHE A 113 -2.22 2.91 -3.60
C PHE A 113 -1.74 1.86 -4.61
N THR A 114 -0.61 1.20 -4.38
CA THR A 114 -0.15 0.12 -5.26
C THR A 114 -1.17 -1.02 -5.29
N ALA A 115 -1.67 -1.47 -4.15
CA ALA A 115 -2.71 -2.50 -4.07
C ALA A 115 -4.00 -2.07 -4.80
N LEU A 116 -4.47 -0.84 -4.57
CA LEU A 116 -5.65 -0.27 -5.22
C LEU A 116 -5.52 -0.20 -6.74
N LEU A 117 -4.37 0.27 -7.24
CA LEU A 117 -4.10 0.40 -8.65
C LEU A 117 -3.92 -0.97 -9.32
N MET A 118 -3.39 -1.96 -8.61
CA MET A 118 -3.35 -3.34 -9.09
C MET A 118 -4.75 -3.95 -9.25
N LEU A 119 -5.66 -3.69 -8.31
CA LEU A 119 -7.07 -4.08 -8.44
C LEU A 119 -7.75 -3.39 -9.63
N THR A 120 -7.45 -2.11 -9.83
CA THR A 120 -7.96 -1.34 -10.97
C THR A 120 -7.38 -1.84 -12.30
N ALA A 121 -6.10 -2.19 -12.33
CA ALA A 121 -5.45 -2.75 -13.51
C ALA A 121 -6.07 -4.10 -13.91
N ALA A 122 -6.54 -4.90 -12.94
CA ALA A 122 -7.26 -6.14 -13.22
C ALA A 122 -8.58 -5.91 -13.97
N LEU A 123 -9.27 -4.79 -13.71
CA LEU A 123 -10.49 -4.39 -14.44
C LEU A 123 -10.20 -3.93 -15.88
N SER A 124 -9.18 -3.09 -16.05
CA SER A 124 -8.93 -2.39 -17.33
C SER A 124 -8.51 -3.29 -18.50
N ARG A 125 -7.96 -4.48 -18.21
CA ARG A 125 -7.37 -5.39 -19.23
C ARG A 125 -8.36 -5.87 -20.27
N LYS A 126 -9.65 -5.89 -19.95
CA LYS A 126 -10.68 -6.36 -20.89
C LYS A 126 -10.81 -5.44 -22.11
N HIS A 127 -10.33 -4.20 -22.07
CA HIS A 127 -10.69 -3.19 -23.09
C HIS A 127 -9.53 -2.63 -23.91
N ARG A 128 -8.25 -2.74 -23.48
CA ARG A 128 -7.11 -2.17 -24.24
C ARG A 128 -5.80 -2.96 -24.07
N PRO A 129 -5.49 -3.92 -24.96
CA PRO A 129 -4.24 -4.71 -24.90
C PRO A 129 -2.99 -3.91 -25.31
N GLU A 130 -3.13 -2.88 -26.17
CA GLU A 130 -1.99 -2.14 -26.75
C GLU A 130 -1.33 -1.12 -25.81
N ALA A 131 -2.06 -0.60 -24.82
CA ALA A 131 -1.55 0.42 -23.89
C ALA A 131 -0.58 -0.12 -22.82
N ALA A 132 -0.14 -1.38 -22.94
CA ALA A 132 0.50 -2.15 -21.87
C ALA A 132 1.97 -2.54 -22.13
N ARG A 133 2.78 -1.68 -22.77
CA ARG A 133 4.23 -1.95 -22.87
C ARG A 133 4.90 -2.07 -21.49
N HIS A 134 4.51 -1.24 -20.50
CA HIS A 134 5.07 -1.27 -19.14
C HIS A 134 4.04 -1.01 -18.02
N PRO A 135 3.06 -1.91 -17.80
CA PRO A 135 1.96 -1.66 -16.86
C PRO A 135 2.47 -1.51 -15.42
N ASN A 136 3.47 -2.29 -14.99
CA ASN A 136 3.97 -2.23 -13.62
C ASN A 136 4.66 -0.89 -13.30
N ALA A 137 5.49 -0.38 -14.21
CA ALA A 137 6.19 0.89 -14.01
C ALA A 137 5.21 2.06 -13.95
N ARG A 138 4.20 2.06 -14.82
CA ARG A 138 3.13 3.08 -14.82
C ARG A 138 2.30 3.04 -13.54
N LEU A 139 1.91 1.84 -13.08
CA LEU A 139 1.16 1.68 -11.83
C LEU A 139 1.98 2.17 -10.63
N LEU A 140 3.26 1.81 -10.57
CA LEU A 140 4.16 2.22 -9.50
C LEU A 140 4.41 3.74 -9.50
N GLY A 141 4.65 4.32 -10.68
CA GLY A 141 4.82 5.77 -10.82
C GLY A 141 3.57 6.55 -10.40
N LEU A 142 2.38 6.05 -10.75
CA LEU A 142 1.13 6.68 -10.32
C LEU A 142 0.87 6.50 -8.82
N ALA A 143 1.19 5.33 -8.25
CA ALA A 143 1.13 5.12 -6.80
C ALA A 143 2.06 6.08 -6.04
N LEU A 144 3.27 6.27 -6.55
CA LEU A 144 4.25 7.19 -5.98
C LEU A 144 3.74 8.64 -6.06
N LEU A 145 3.23 9.06 -7.22
CA LEU A 145 2.66 10.40 -7.41
C LEU A 145 1.50 10.66 -6.43
N CYS A 146 0.60 9.70 -6.23
CA CYS A 146 -0.49 9.80 -5.27
C CYS A 146 -0.01 9.81 -3.80
N THR A 147 1.19 9.28 -3.52
CA THR A 147 1.78 9.23 -2.17
C THR A 147 2.48 10.54 -1.80
N LEU A 148 3.00 11.30 -2.78
CA LEU A 148 3.78 12.52 -2.54
C LEU A 148 3.09 13.55 -1.62
N PRO A 149 1.78 13.85 -1.74
CA PRO A 149 1.14 14.81 -0.84
C PRO A 149 1.14 14.35 0.63
N VAL A 150 0.94 13.06 0.86
CA VAL A 150 0.96 12.47 2.22
C VAL A 150 2.38 12.49 2.77
N ALA A 151 3.36 12.11 1.95
CA ALA A 151 4.77 12.15 2.31
C ALA A 151 5.22 13.56 2.67
N ALA A 152 4.87 14.57 1.85
CA ALA A 152 5.20 15.97 2.11
C ALA A 152 4.57 16.47 3.41
N ALA A 153 3.29 16.19 3.66
CA ALA A 153 2.62 16.56 4.91
C ALA A 153 3.30 15.92 6.14
N GLN A 154 3.64 14.63 6.08
CA GLN A 154 4.30 13.93 7.19
C GLN A 154 5.75 14.42 7.39
N VAL A 155 6.48 14.76 6.32
CA VAL A 155 7.81 15.39 6.42
C VAL A 155 7.69 16.74 7.14
N VAL A 156 6.78 17.60 6.72
CA VAL A 156 6.58 18.90 7.40
C VAL A 156 6.29 18.67 8.89
N VAL A 157 5.31 17.83 9.24
CA VAL A 157 4.96 17.58 10.65
C VAL A 157 6.13 16.98 11.44
N ALA A 158 6.83 15.98 10.90
CA ALA A 158 7.88 15.28 11.61
C ALA A 158 9.11 16.16 11.88
N TRP A 159 9.38 17.15 11.03
CA TRP A 159 10.61 17.95 11.09
C TRP A 159 10.39 19.38 11.61
N LEU A 160 9.15 19.89 11.58
CA LEU A 160 8.84 21.25 12.04
C LEU A 160 9.16 21.49 13.52
N GLY A 161 9.10 20.45 14.36
CA GLY A 161 9.48 20.53 15.77
C GLY A 161 10.92 20.98 16.03
N LEU A 162 11.85 20.77 15.08
CA LEU A 162 13.24 21.26 15.20
C LEU A 162 13.36 22.79 15.12
N VAL A 163 12.44 23.43 14.39
CA VAL A 163 12.48 24.87 14.12
C VAL A 163 11.66 25.63 15.14
N LEU A 164 10.52 25.07 15.53
CA LEU A 164 9.59 25.73 16.44
C LEU A 164 10.10 25.67 17.88
N ARG A 165 9.95 26.80 18.59
CA ARG A 165 10.24 26.94 20.02
C ARG A 165 9.01 27.45 20.75
N SER A 166 8.79 26.98 21.97
CA SER A 166 7.73 27.44 22.86
C SER A 166 8.36 27.97 24.14
N GLY A 167 8.23 29.28 24.40
CA GLY A 167 8.87 29.91 25.57
C GLY A 167 10.40 29.82 25.58
N GLY A 168 11.04 29.88 24.41
CA GLY A 168 12.50 29.77 24.26
C GLY A 168 13.06 28.34 24.33
N GLN A 169 12.25 27.36 24.69
CA GLN A 169 12.62 25.94 24.74
C GLN A 169 12.16 25.20 23.47
N PRO A 170 12.83 24.10 23.07
CA PRO A 170 12.33 23.24 22.00
C PRO A 170 10.96 22.68 22.35
N ILE A 171 10.08 22.50 21.35
CA ILE A 171 8.71 22.02 21.56
C ILE A 171 8.67 20.71 22.35
N GLU A 172 9.65 19.85 22.13
CA GLU A 172 9.74 18.52 22.72
C GLU A 172 10.05 18.56 24.22
N ALA A 173 10.56 19.69 24.74
CA ALA A 173 10.71 19.94 26.17
C ALA A 173 9.41 20.45 26.83
N ALA A 174 8.44 20.95 26.05
CA ALA A 174 7.16 21.46 26.53
C ALA A 174 5.96 20.71 25.92
N PRO A 175 5.85 19.38 26.12
CA PRO A 175 4.89 18.53 25.42
C PRO A 175 3.42 18.80 25.78
N ARG A 176 3.17 19.50 26.90
CA ARG A 176 1.81 19.92 27.31
C ARG A 176 1.33 21.20 26.64
N SER A 177 2.20 21.92 25.93
CA SER A 177 1.78 23.07 25.13
C SER A 177 0.95 22.60 23.93
N LEU A 178 0.05 23.46 23.43
CA LEU A 178 -0.75 23.15 22.24
C LEU A 178 0.14 22.79 21.04
N LEU A 179 1.25 23.52 20.85
CA LEU A 179 2.27 23.22 19.85
C LEU A 179 2.94 21.86 20.10
N GLY A 180 3.19 21.50 21.36
CA GLY A 180 3.67 20.17 21.78
C GLY A 180 2.74 19.05 21.32
N ILE A 181 1.45 19.17 21.59
CA ILE A 181 0.46 18.15 21.21
C ILE A 181 0.39 17.97 19.67
N PHE A 182 0.53 19.07 18.92
CA PHE A 182 0.43 19.03 17.46
C PHE A 182 1.70 18.62 16.73
N PHE A 183 2.89 18.87 17.28
CA PHE A 183 4.15 18.72 16.54
C PHE A 183 5.26 17.95 17.28
N ALA A 184 5.14 17.66 18.57
CA ALA A 184 6.14 16.85 19.25
C ALA A 184 6.11 15.41 18.71
N THR A 185 7.26 14.92 18.25
CA THR A 185 7.41 13.56 17.71
C THR A 185 7.88 12.54 18.76
N TYR A 186 8.33 13.02 19.91
CA TYR A 186 8.74 12.21 21.05
C TYR A 186 8.51 12.94 22.37
N TRP A 187 8.59 12.18 23.46
CA TRP A 187 8.51 12.68 24.83
C TRP A 187 9.68 12.12 25.66
N GLN A 188 10.33 12.98 26.45
CA GLN A 188 11.36 12.57 27.41
C GLN A 188 10.74 12.13 28.75
N GLY A 189 10.94 10.87 29.11
CA GLY A 189 10.44 10.30 30.36
C GLY A 189 11.21 10.80 31.58
N THR A 190 10.54 10.79 32.74
CA THR A 190 11.18 11.07 34.03
C THR A 190 12.08 9.90 34.44
N GLN A 191 13.07 10.11 35.32
CA GLN A 191 13.95 9.04 35.81
C GLN A 191 13.17 7.83 36.39
N GLN A 192 12.05 8.09 37.08
CA GLN A 192 11.17 7.03 37.58
C GLN A 192 10.53 6.21 36.44
N GLN A 193 10.11 6.87 35.35
CA GLN A 193 9.56 6.20 34.17
C GLN A 193 10.63 5.40 33.43
N CYS A 194 11.87 5.89 33.42
CA CYS A 194 13.00 5.23 32.78
C CYS A 194 13.55 4.05 33.61
N GLY A 195 13.05 3.82 34.82
CA GLY A 195 13.47 2.70 35.66
C GLY A 195 14.87 2.84 36.27
N THR A 196 15.48 4.03 36.25
CA THR A 196 16.81 4.30 36.82
C THR A 196 16.77 4.56 38.33
N ALA A 197 15.72 4.10 39.02
CA ALA A 197 15.57 4.29 40.45
C ALA A 197 16.49 3.32 41.23
N GLY A 198 17.72 3.77 41.54
CA GLY A 198 18.38 3.35 42.79
C GLY A 198 19.59 2.42 42.75
N GLY A 199 20.27 2.22 41.62
CA GLY A 199 21.24 1.10 41.49
C GLY A 199 22.74 1.41 41.45
N GLY A 200 23.21 2.63 41.68
CA GLY A 200 24.66 2.88 41.62
C GLY A 200 25.01 4.32 41.96
N SER A 201 25.83 4.47 42.99
CA SER A 201 26.54 5.68 43.37
C SER A 201 27.27 6.29 42.18
N ALA A 202 26.57 7.13 41.42
CA ALA A 202 27.18 8.01 40.45
C ALA A 202 28.16 8.88 41.22
N ALA A 203 29.45 8.68 40.97
CA ALA A 203 30.51 9.52 41.51
C ALA A 203 30.10 10.99 41.29
N ALA A 204 30.03 11.73 42.39
CA ALA A 204 29.58 13.12 42.43
C ALA A 204 30.42 13.95 41.45
N GLY A 205 29.86 14.28 40.28
CA GLY A 205 30.61 15.07 39.30
C GLY A 205 30.01 15.15 37.90
N GLN A 206 29.17 14.21 37.49
CA GLN A 206 28.59 14.26 36.15
C GLN A 206 27.06 14.08 36.17
N PRO A 207 26.27 15.13 35.83
CA PRO A 207 24.84 15.01 35.67
C PRO A 207 24.53 14.25 34.38
N THR A 208 24.72 12.93 34.39
CA THR A 208 24.19 12.06 33.33
C THR A 208 22.71 11.82 33.62
N SER A 209 21.87 12.81 33.30
CA SER A 209 20.43 12.62 33.28
C SER A 209 20.09 11.65 32.15
N VAL A 210 20.08 10.36 32.43
CA VAL A 210 19.63 9.32 31.48
C VAL A 210 18.13 9.51 31.28
N ALA A 211 17.76 10.31 30.29
CA ALA A 211 16.38 10.50 29.86
C ALA A 211 16.04 9.44 28.80
N CYS A 212 15.03 8.62 29.08
CA CYS A 212 14.45 7.72 28.09
C CYS A 212 13.49 8.50 27.20
N THR A 213 13.44 8.17 25.91
CA THR A 213 12.53 8.82 24.95
C THR A 213 11.52 7.84 24.40
N ALA A 214 10.25 8.24 24.42
CA ALA A 214 9.17 7.50 23.79
C ALA A 214 8.67 8.25 22.57
N CYS A 215 8.61 7.58 21.42
CA CYS A 215 8.01 8.16 20.22
C CYS A 215 6.51 8.35 20.42
N VAL A 216 6.00 9.55 20.13
CA VAL A 216 4.57 9.86 20.13
C VAL A 216 4.11 10.19 18.72
N PHE A 217 2.81 10.05 18.48
CA PHE A 217 2.21 10.52 17.24
C PHE A 217 1.73 11.94 17.44
N PRO A 218 2.32 12.94 16.76
CA PRO A 218 1.78 14.30 16.81
C PRO A 218 0.37 14.33 16.24
N ALA A 219 -0.52 15.15 16.82
CA ALA A 219 -1.92 15.22 16.37
C ALA A 219 -2.03 15.58 14.87
N ALA A 220 -1.15 16.45 14.37
CA ALA A 220 -1.11 16.81 12.96
C ALA A 220 -0.80 15.60 12.05
N ALA A 221 0.10 14.70 12.47
CA ALA A 221 0.43 13.49 11.73
C ALA A 221 -0.75 12.51 11.71
N VAL A 222 -1.48 12.39 12.83
CA VAL A 222 -2.68 11.55 12.92
C VAL A 222 -3.80 12.09 12.02
N ILE A 223 -4.02 13.41 11.99
CA ILE A 223 -5.00 14.05 11.10
C ILE A 223 -4.63 13.83 9.63
N ALA A 224 -3.37 14.08 9.25
CA ALA A 224 -2.91 13.87 7.88
C ALA A 224 -3.06 12.40 7.45
N HIS A 225 -2.72 11.46 8.34
CA HIS A 225 -2.90 10.03 8.07
C HIS A 225 -4.38 9.63 8.00
N GLY A 226 -5.23 10.18 8.87
CA GLY A 226 -6.68 9.95 8.85
C GLY A 226 -7.35 10.45 7.56
N ALA A 227 -6.94 11.63 7.07
CA ALA A 227 -7.40 12.16 5.79
C ALA A 227 -7.00 11.24 4.63
N PHE A 228 -5.75 10.76 4.61
CA PHE A 228 -5.29 9.76 3.65
C PHE A 228 -6.14 8.49 3.71
N VAL A 229 -6.36 7.92 4.90
CA VAL A 229 -7.14 6.70 5.07
C VAL A 229 -8.57 6.89 4.56
N LEU A 230 -9.21 8.02 4.87
CA LEU A 230 -10.55 8.32 4.35
C LEU A 230 -10.59 8.33 2.81
N CYS A 231 -9.66 9.05 2.17
CA CYS A 231 -9.55 9.08 0.71
C CYS A 231 -9.30 7.68 0.12
N PHE A 232 -8.41 6.90 0.74
CA PHE A 232 -8.13 5.53 0.33
C PHE A 232 -9.36 4.64 0.45
N LEU A 233 -10.13 4.71 1.53
CA LEU A 233 -11.33 3.89 1.74
C LEU A 233 -12.44 4.22 0.75
N LEU A 234 -12.63 5.50 0.40
CA LEU A 234 -13.54 5.92 -0.65
C LEU A 234 -13.14 5.31 -2.00
N ALA A 235 -11.86 5.42 -2.36
CA ALA A 235 -11.34 4.86 -3.60
C ALA A 235 -11.42 3.33 -3.63
N LEU A 236 -11.13 2.66 -2.50
CA LEU A 236 -11.28 1.22 -2.33
C LEU A 236 -12.73 0.78 -2.52
N ALA A 237 -13.70 1.49 -1.94
CA ALA A 237 -15.11 1.19 -2.09
C ALA A 237 -15.60 1.33 -3.54
N VAL A 238 -15.18 2.39 -4.24
CA VAL A 238 -15.53 2.60 -5.66
C VAL A 238 -14.90 1.52 -6.56
N THR A 239 -13.63 1.18 -6.33
CA THR A 239 -12.94 0.17 -7.14
C THR A 239 -13.45 -1.24 -6.88
N SER A 240 -13.69 -1.61 -5.62
CA SER A 240 -14.20 -2.93 -5.24
C SER A 240 -15.64 -3.15 -5.72
N THR A 241 -16.50 -2.13 -5.71
CA THR A 241 -17.88 -2.21 -6.22
C THR A 241 -17.88 -2.42 -7.73
N ARG A 242 -17.06 -1.66 -8.47
CA ARG A 242 -16.87 -1.85 -9.92
C ARG A 242 -16.32 -3.25 -10.23
N LEU A 243 -15.35 -3.73 -9.46
CA LEU A 243 -14.81 -5.09 -9.60
C LEU A 243 -15.86 -6.16 -9.32
N ALA A 244 -16.63 -6.01 -8.25
CA ALA A 244 -17.71 -6.93 -7.88
C ALA A 244 -18.85 -6.96 -8.90
N ALA A 245 -19.09 -5.86 -9.63
CA ALA A 245 -20.08 -5.80 -10.70
C ALA A 245 -19.57 -6.44 -12.01
N ALA A 246 -18.28 -6.31 -12.32
CA ALA A 246 -17.67 -6.89 -13.51
C ALA A 246 -17.42 -8.41 -13.41
N VAL A 247 -17.34 -8.95 -12.19
CA VAL A 247 -17.04 -10.36 -11.94
C VAL A 247 -18.31 -11.20 -11.94
N LEU A 248 -18.39 -12.16 -12.88
CA LEU A 248 -19.47 -13.16 -12.96
C LEU A 248 -19.40 -14.22 -11.84
N ASN A 249 -18.20 -14.51 -11.33
CA ASN A 249 -17.99 -15.56 -10.32
C ASN A 249 -18.39 -15.09 -8.92
N THR A 250 -19.44 -15.69 -8.35
CA THR A 250 -19.97 -15.37 -7.01
C THR A 250 -18.94 -15.53 -5.89
N ARG A 251 -18.03 -16.51 -5.99
CA ARG A 251 -16.96 -16.71 -5.00
C ARG A 251 -15.96 -15.56 -5.01
N LEU A 252 -15.53 -15.12 -6.20
CA LEU A 252 -14.62 -13.99 -6.33
C LEU A 252 -15.30 -12.68 -5.90
N LYS A 253 -16.58 -12.50 -6.22
CA LYS A 253 -17.39 -11.37 -5.73
C LYS A 253 -17.43 -11.32 -4.21
N ARG A 254 -17.72 -12.44 -3.54
CA ARG A 254 -17.71 -12.55 -2.07
C ARG A 254 -16.34 -12.20 -1.50
N ARG A 255 -15.27 -12.73 -2.10
CA ARG A 255 -13.89 -12.49 -1.67
C ARG A 255 -13.49 -11.00 -1.76
N VAL A 256 -13.83 -10.32 -2.86
CA VAL A 256 -13.60 -8.87 -3.01
C VAL A 256 -14.34 -8.06 -1.94
N ARG A 257 -15.57 -8.44 -1.59
CA ARG A 257 -16.35 -7.78 -0.53
C ARG A 257 -15.76 -8.01 0.86
N ILE A 258 -15.33 -9.24 1.16
CA ILE A 258 -14.65 -9.57 2.42
C ILE A 258 -13.34 -8.77 2.52
N PHE A 259 -12.53 -8.75 1.46
CA PHE A 259 -11.30 -7.97 1.41
C PHE A 259 -11.56 -6.49 1.69
N GLN A 260 -12.55 -5.88 1.01
CA GLN A 260 -12.93 -4.50 1.26
C GLN A 260 -13.32 -4.28 2.73
N ALA A 261 -14.20 -5.12 3.29
CA ALA A 261 -14.68 -4.96 4.65
C ALA A 261 -13.55 -5.09 5.69
N VAL A 262 -12.70 -6.09 5.55
CA VAL A 262 -11.57 -6.34 6.46
C VAL A 262 -10.53 -5.22 6.37
N VAL A 263 -10.16 -4.78 5.16
CA VAL A 263 -9.23 -3.66 4.97
C VAL A 263 -9.79 -2.37 5.55
N SER A 264 -11.07 -2.06 5.32
CA SER A 264 -11.72 -0.89 5.91
C SER A 264 -11.71 -0.93 7.43
N LEU A 265 -12.08 -2.06 8.03
CA LEU A 265 -12.11 -2.22 9.48
C LEU A 265 -10.72 -2.01 10.09
N LEU A 266 -9.68 -2.67 9.54
CA LEU A 266 -8.31 -2.57 10.04
C LEU A 266 -7.74 -1.16 9.88
N ALA A 267 -8.03 -0.48 8.77
CA ALA A 267 -7.56 0.89 8.54
C ALA A 267 -8.21 1.88 9.53
N VAL A 268 -9.53 1.77 9.75
CA VAL A 268 -10.24 2.62 10.73
C VAL A 268 -9.77 2.32 12.15
N ALA A 269 -9.62 1.04 12.51
CA ALA A 269 -9.11 0.64 13.82
C ALA A 269 -7.70 1.19 14.09
N GLY A 270 -6.83 1.16 13.08
CA GLY A 270 -5.49 1.75 13.14
C GLY A 270 -5.54 3.26 13.44
N VAL A 271 -6.29 4.03 12.64
CA VAL A 271 -6.43 5.49 12.84
C VAL A 271 -7.07 5.82 14.19
N ALA A 272 -8.10 5.07 14.59
CA ALA A 272 -8.76 5.25 15.89
C ALA A 272 -7.80 5.00 17.06
N ALA A 273 -6.98 3.93 16.98
CA ALA A 273 -5.96 3.65 17.99
C ALA A 273 -4.92 4.79 18.07
N LEU A 274 -4.48 5.32 16.94
CA LEU A 274 -3.61 6.52 16.90
C LEU A 274 -4.28 7.73 17.57
N GLY A 275 -5.55 8.02 17.23
CA GLY A 275 -6.29 9.14 17.80
C GLY A 275 -6.50 9.04 19.31
N VAL A 276 -6.89 7.85 19.81
CA VAL A 276 -7.08 7.61 21.24
C VAL A 276 -5.76 7.70 21.99
N SER A 277 -4.64 7.31 21.37
CA SER A 277 -3.31 7.43 21.99
C SER A 277 -2.92 8.86 22.35
N LEU A 278 -3.52 9.87 21.70
CA LEU A 278 -3.29 11.29 22.00
C LEU A 278 -3.87 11.73 23.35
N SER A 279 -4.89 11.01 23.84
CA SER A 279 -5.63 11.39 25.06
C SER A 279 -4.84 11.16 26.35
N ARG A 280 -3.78 10.35 26.31
CA ARG A 280 -2.95 10.00 27.48
C ARG A 280 -1.47 10.05 27.14
N GLY A 281 -0.65 10.38 28.14
CA GLY A 281 0.80 10.43 27.98
C GLY A 281 1.41 9.09 27.50
N PRO A 282 2.57 9.13 26.82
CA PRO A 282 3.24 7.97 26.22
C PRO A 282 3.57 6.83 27.18
N PHE A 283 3.76 7.16 28.46
CA PHE A 283 4.11 6.19 29.50
C PHE A 283 2.90 5.60 30.22
N SER A 284 1.69 5.79 29.70
CA SER A 284 0.46 5.22 30.25
C SER A 284 0.10 3.89 29.58
N TRP A 285 -0.50 2.97 30.34
CA TRP A 285 -0.99 1.68 29.81
C TRP A 285 -1.95 1.83 28.63
N LEU A 286 -2.79 2.87 28.64
CA LEU A 286 -3.71 3.14 27.54
C LEU A 286 -2.95 3.45 26.25
N ASN A 287 -1.93 4.32 26.31
CA ASN A 287 -1.14 4.67 25.13
C ASN A 287 -0.38 3.44 24.59
N VAL A 288 0.20 2.62 25.48
CA VAL A 288 0.83 1.34 25.10
C VAL A 288 -0.16 0.42 24.41
N GLY A 289 -1.34 0.22 24.99
CA GLY A 289 -2.39 -0.60 24.40
C GLY A 289 -2.84 -0.09 23.02
N CYS A 290 -3.01 1.22 22.87
CA CYS A 290 -3.32 1.86 21.59
C CYS A 290 -2.19 1.67 20.56
N TRP A 291 -0.94 1.79 20.97
CA TRP A 291 0.20 1.54 20.09
C TRP A 291 0.25 0.08 19.61
N ILE A 292 0.10 -0.89 20.53
CA ILE A 292 0.01 -2.31 20.17
C ILE A 292 -1.14 -2.55 19.20
N ALA A 293 -2.33 -2.01 19.49
CA ALA A 293 -3.51 -2.15 18.64
C ALA A 293 -3.27 -1.60 17.23
N TYR A 294 -2.59 -0.44 17.12
CA TYR A 294 -2.20 0.13 15.84
C TYR A 294 -1.19 -0.76 15.08
N VAL A 295 -0.16 -1.26 15.75
CA VAL A 295 0.83 -2.18 15.15
C VAL A 295 0.15 -3.45 14.66
N VAL A 296 -0.66 -4.09 15.50
CA VAL A 296 -1.40 -5.32 15.14
C VAL A 296 -2.32 -5.06 13.94
N SER A 297 -3.07 -3.95 13.95
CA SER A 297 -3.94 -3.57 12.83
C SER A 297 -3.15 -3.38 11.54
N THR A 298 -1.97 -2.76 11.62
CA THR A 298 -1.04 -2.58 10.49
C THR A 298 -0.52 -3.92 9.97
N LEU A 299 -0.02 -4.80 10.85
CA LEU A 299 0.51 -6.11 10.44
C LEU A 299 -0.57 -7.00 9.82
N LEU A 300 -1.78 -7.01 10.39
CA LEU A 300 -2.93 -7.71 9.82
C LEU A 300 -3.34 -7.13 8.46
N LEU A 301 -3.32 -5.80 8.30
CA LEU A 301 -3.62 -5.14 7.03
C LEU A 301 -2.61 -5.56 5.95
N LEU A 302 -1.31 -5.58 6.29
CA LEU A 302 -0.25 -6.05 5.39
C LEU A 302 -0.43 -7.53 5.03
N ALA A 303 -0.75 -8.38 6.01
CA ALA A 303 -1.00 -9.80 5.79
C ALA A 303 -2.20 -10.03 4.83
N VAL A 304 -3.29 -9.29 5.03
CA VAL A 304 -4.47 -9.33 4.14
C VAL A 304 -4.11 -8.85 2.73
N MET A 305 -3.36 -7.75 2.59
CA MET A 305 -2.91 -7.24 1.29
C MET A 305 -2.03 -8.25 0.54
N VAL A 306 -1.03 -8.82 1.22
CA VAL A 306 -0.14 -9.83 0.64
C VAL A 306 -0.93 -11.09 0.27
N TRP A 307 -1.79 -11.59 1.16
CA TRP A 307 -2.57 -12.79 0.89
C TRP A 307 -3.50 -12.60 -0.31
N GLU A 308 -4.28 -11.52 -0.32
CA GLU A 308 -5.36 -11.31 -1.28
C GLU A 308 -4.88 -10.81 -2.65
N VAL A 309 -3.85 -9.95 -2.68
CA VAL A 309 -3.35 -9.32 -3.91
C VAL A 309 -2.17 -10.07 -4.52
N VAL A 310 -1.35 -10.73 -3.69
CA VAL A 310 -0.13 -11.43 -4.14
C VAL A 310 -0.33 -12.93 -4.20
N VAL A 311 -0.63 -13.58 -3.07
CA VAL A 311 -0.59 -15.05 -2.95
C VAL A 311 -1.77 -15.71 -3.65
N CYS A 312 -3.00 -15.32 -3.31
CA CYS A 312 -4.19 -15.99 -3.82
C CYS A 312 -4.34 -15.93 -5.35
N PRO A 313 -4.10 -14.80 -6.05
CA PRO A 313 -4.18 -14.79 -7.51
C PRO A 313 -3.20 -15.75 -8.18
N VAL A 314 -2.02 -15.97 -7.57
CA VAL A 314 -1.04 -16.96 -8.05
C VAL A 314 -1.52 -18.38 -7.79
N ARG A 315 -2.11 -18.65 -6.62
CA ARG A 315 -2.71 -19.96 -6.28
C ARG A 315 -3.87 -20.30 -7.22
N ASP A 316 -4.77 -19.34 -7.46
CA ASP A 316 -5.92 -19.50 -8.36
C ASP A 316 -5.44 -19.82 -9.78
N LEU A 317 -4.40 -19.12 -10.27
CA LEU A 317 -3.81 -19.38 -11.58
C LEU A 317 -3.22 -20.79 -11.67
N ARG A 318 -2.44 -21.22 -10.67
CA ARG A 318 -1.85 -22.57 -10.63
C ARG A 318 -2.94 -23.65 -10.57
N ALA A 319 -4.04 -23.40 -9.87
CA ALA A 319 -5.16 -24.34 -9.82
C ALA A 319 -5.87 -24.47 -11.17
N ILE A 320 -6.01 -23.38 -11.93
CA ILE A 320 -6.57 -23.40 -13.28
C ILE A 320 -5.62 -24.14 -14.24
N ASP A 321 -4.32 -23.87 -14.17
CA ASP A 321 -3.31 -24.50 -15.02
C ASP A 321 -3.30 -26.02 -14.85
N LYS A 322 -3.31 -26.52 -13.61
CA LYS A 322 -3.43 -27.95 -13.31
C LYS A 322 -4.69 -28.58 -13.89
N ARG A 323 -5.83 -27.88 -13.84
CA ARG A 323 -7.08 -28.37 -14.44
C ARG A 323 -7.00 -28.40 -15.96
N LEU A 324 -6.41 -27.38 -16.59
CA LEU A 324 -6.25 -27.35 -18.04
C LEU A 324 -5.34 -28.47 -18.55
N VAL A 325 -4.27 -28.81 -17.83
CA VAL A 325 -3.41 -29.96 -18.15
C VAL A 325 -4.21 -31.26 -18.07
N LEU A 326 -4.93 -31.51 -16.97
CA LEU A 326 -5.76 -32.72 -16.84
C LEU A 326 -6.84 -32.84 -17.92
N TRP A 327 -7.42 -31.71 -18.34
CA TRP A 327 -8.39 -31.68 -19.44
C TRP A 327 -7.73 -31.96 -20.79
N ALA A 328 -6.54 -31.41 -21.04
CA ALA A 328 -5.78 -31.69 -22.25
C ALA A 328 -5.40 -33.17 -22.35
N ASP A 329 -4.90 -33.75 -21.26
CA ASP A 329 -4.52 -35.17 -21.17
C ASP A 329 -5.75 -36.08 -21.35
N GLY A 330 -6.87 -35.74 -20.72
CA GLY A 330 -8.13 -36.47 -20.89
C GLY A 330 -8.67 -36.40 -22.32
N SER A 331 -8.55 -35.24 -22.98
CA SER A 331 -8.95 -35.08 -24.39
C SER A 331 -8.04 -35.85 -25.35
N ALA A 332 -6.73 -35.91 -25.06
CA ALA A 332 -5.79 -36.69 -25.85
C ALA A 332 -6.02 -38.20 -25.68
N ALA A 333 -6.34 -38.65 -24.46
CA ALA A 333 -6.69 -40.05 -24.19
C ALA A 333 -8.00 -40.46 -24.90
N LEU A 334 -9.01 -39.59 -24.91
CA LEU A 334 -10.25 -39.80 -25.66
C LEU A 334 -10.02 -39.85 -27.18
N ALA A 335 -9.15 -38.97 -27.70
CA ALA A 335 -8.78 -38.98 -29.11
C ALA A 335 -8.03 -40.26 -29.50
N ALA A 336 -7.13 -40.76 -28.65
CA ALA A 336 -6.41 -42.01 -28.88
C ALA A 336 -7.33 -43.24 -28.84
N ALA A 337 -8.34 -43.26 -27.95
CA ALA A 337 -9.31 -44.35 -27.86
C ALA A 337 -10.28 -44.40 -29.05
N GLY A 338 -10.52 -43.27 -29.73
CA GLY A 338 -11.38 -43.21 -30.91
C GLY A 338 -10.76 -43.78 -32.19
N ASP A 339 -9.45 -44.04 -32.20
CA ASP A 339 -8.71 -44.56 -33.36
C ASP A 339 -8.59 -46.10 -33.35
N GLU A 340 -9.02 -46.76 -32.26
CA GLU A 340 -9.26 -48.20 -32.27
C GLU A 340 -10.54 -48.46 -33.09
N GLY A 341 -10.34 -48.74 -34.38
CA GLY A 341 -11.41 -48.93 -35.36
C GLY A 341 -12.45 -49.97 -34.93
N PRO A 342 -13.66 -49.94 -35.53
CA PRO A 342 -14.77 -50.83 -35.21
C PRO A 342 -14.49 -52.29 -35.63
N GLY A 343 -13.55 -52.94 -34.95
CA GLY A 343 -13.27 -54.36 -35.04
C GLY A 343 -14.17 -55.11 -34.07
N SER A 344 -15.16 -55.80 -34.63
CA SER A 344 -16.12 -56.73 -34.02
C SER A 344 -15.74 -57.31 -32.64
N GLY A 345 -16.41 -56.84 -31.58
CA GLY A 345 -16.28 -57.43 -30.24
C GLY A 345 -17.46 -57.07 -29.34
N ARG A 346 -18.58 -57.79 -29.48
CA ARG A 346 -19.73 -57.75 -28.56
C ARG A 346 -19.28 -58.20 -27.16
N GLY A 347 -18.88 -57.26 -26.30
CA GLY A 347 -18.48 -57.53 -24.92
C GLY A 347 -19.14 -56.56 -23.95
N SER A 348 -20.19 -57.03 -23.29
CA SER A 348 -20.96 -56.32 -22.26
C SER A 348 -20.08 -55.89 -21.08
N GLY A 349 -19.82 -54.60 -20.93
CA GLY A 349 -18.98 -54.08 -19.84
C GLY A 349 -19.00 -52.56 -19.69
N SER A 350 -20.15 -51.91 -19.92
CA SER A 350 -20.31 -50.46 -19.82
C SER A 350 -21.01 -50.09 -18.51
N GLY A 351 -20.30 -49.42 -17.60
CA GLY A 351 -20.94 -48.94 -16.36
C GLY A 351 -20.10 -48.03 -15.45
N ALA A 352 -18.77 -48.04 -15.54
CA ALA A 352 -17.94 -47.36 -14.55
C ALA A 352 -17.51 -45.92 -14.92
N LEU A 353 -17.49 -45.54 -16.20
CA LEU A 353 -16.88 -44.26 -16.62
C LEU A 353 -17.85 -43.08 -16.79
N ILE A 354 -19.18 -43.32 -16.81
CA ILE A 354 -20.18 -42.27 -17.02
C ILE A 354 -20.59 -41.55 -15.71
N ARG A 355 -20.18 -42.04 -14.53
CA ARG A 355 -20.55 -41.40 -13.24
C ARG A 355 -19.71 -40.18 -12.87
N ALA A 356 -18.62 -39.89 -13.58
CA ALA A 356 -17.80 -38.69 -13.33
C ALA A 356 -18.33 -37.42 -14.04
N HIS A 357 -19.39 -37.52 -14.85
CA HIS A 357 -19.91 -36.41 -15.67
C HIS A 357 -21.17 -35.72 -15.16
N ASN A 358 -21.59 -35.93 -13.90
CA ASN A 358 -22.69 -35.13 -13.33
C ASN A 358 -22.31 -33.68 -12.95
N ARG A 359 -21.11 -33.22 -13.34
CA ARG A 359 -20.71 -31.80 -13.37
C ARG A 359 -20.59 -31.25 -14.81
N SER A 360 -20.86 -32.05 -15.85
CA SER A 360 -20.80 -31.61 -17.24
C SER A 360 -22.08 -30.93 -17.70
N SER A 361 -23.24 -31.17 -17.09
CA SER A 361 -24.50 -30.56 -17.56
C SER A 361 -24.51 -29.02 -17.49
N GLU A 362 -23.94 -28.41 -16.44
CA GLU A 362 -23.78 -26.95 -16.38
C GLU A 362 -22.71 -26.43 -17.35
N ALA A 363 -21.65 -27.21 -17.60
CA ALA A 363 -20.60 -26.84 -18.55
C ALA A 363 -21.09 -26.98 -20.00
N GLU A 364 -21.86 -28.02 -20.31
CA GLU A 364 -22.54 -28.25 -21.57
C GLU A 364 -23.60 -27.18 -21.81
N ALA A 365 -24.43 -26.86 -20.81
CA ALA A 365 -25.37 -25.74 -20.90
C ALA A 365 -24.65 -24.41 -21.20
N TYR A 366 -23.47 -24.18 -20.60
CA TYR A 366 -22.67 -22.98 -20.89
C TYR A 366 -22.07 -23.00 -22.29
N VAL A 367 -21.56 -24.13 -22.77
CA VAL A 367 -21.01 -24.29 -24.13
C VAL A 367 -22.11 -24.14 -25.17
N VAL A 368 -23.28 -24.73 -24.95
CA VAL A 368 -24.46 -24.60 -25.82
C VAL A 368 -24.96 -23.15 -25.85
N ALA A 369 -25.04 -22.49 -24.69
CA ALA A 369 -25.44 -21.08 -24.63
C ALA A 369 -24.42 -20.15 -25.33
N ALA A 370 -23.12 -20.43 -25.17
CA ALA A 370 -22.07 -19.68 -25.85
C ALA A 370 -22.05 -19.92 -27.37
N ALA A 371 -22.32 -21.17 -27.80
CA ALA A 371 -22.47 -21.51 -29.20
C ALA A 371 -23.69 -20.82 -29.82
N ALA A 372 -24.84 -20.85 -29.14
CA ALA A 372 -26.08 -20.18 -29.54
C ALA A 372 -25.90 -18.65 -29.66
N ALA A 373 -25.19 -18.03 -28.72
CA ALA A 373 -24.88 -16.60 -28.77
C ALA A 373 -23.98 -16.25 -29.97
N ARG A 374 -23.02 -17.12 -30.33
CA ARG A 374 -22.18 -16.94 -31.52
C ARG A 374 -22.98 -17.07 -32.80
N THR A 375 -23.86 -18.07 -32.92
CA THR A 375 -24.73 -18.20 -34.10
C THR A 375 -25.68 -17.01 -34.21
N GLN A 376 -26.26 -16.52 -33.12
CA GLN A 376 -27.08 -15.31 -33.14
C GLN A 376 -26.30 -14.07 -33.59
N ALA A 377 -25.06 -13.89 -33.11
CA ALA A 377 -24.22 -12.78 -33.55
C ALA A 377 -23.84 -12.88 -35.03
N MET A 378 -23.56 -14.08 -35.53
CA MET A 378 -23.30 -14.32 -36.95
C MET A 378 -24.55 -14.10 -37.81
N VAL A 379 -25.74 -14.50 -37.35
CA VAL A 379 -27.01 -14.25 -38.04
C VAL A 379 -27.34 -12.76 -38.08
N LEU A 380 -27.11 -12.02 -36.99
CA LEU A 380 -27.29 -10.57 -36.96
C LEU A 380 -26.28 -9.83 -37.84
N ALA A 381 -25.05 -10.34 -37.95
CA ALA A 381 -24.03 -9.79 -38.86
C ALA A 381 -24.29 -10.14 -40.34
N ALA A 382 -24.94 -11.27 -40.60
CA ALA A 382 -25.32 -11.72 -41.94
C ALA A 382 -26.69 -11.20 -42.39
N ALA A 383 -27.46 -10.55 -41.50
CA ALA A 383 -28.72 -9.93 -41.88
C ALA A 383 -28.44 -8.84 -42.93
N PRO A 384 -29.07 -8.91 -44.12
CA PRO A 384 -28.89 -7.90 -45.14
C PRO A 384 -29.27 -6.54 -44.55
N PRO A 385 -28.50 -5.47 -44.82
CA PRO A 385 -28.88 -4.13 -44.38
C PRO A 385 -30.26 -3.87 -44.94
N LEU A 386 -31.26 -3.78 -44.05
CA LEU A 386 -32.61 -3.38 -44.41
C LEU A 386 -32.45 -2.08 -45.18
N ALA A 387 -32.73 -2.15 -46.49
CA ALA A 387 -32.73 -1.01 -47.36
C ALA A 387 -33.51 0.10 -46.67
N HIS A 388 -32.87 1.25 -46.51
CA HIS A 388 -33.53 2.48 -46.11
C HIS A 388 -34.79 2.64 -46.96
N GLN A 389 -35.95 2.27 -46.41
CA GLN A 389 -37.21 2.81 -46.88
C GLN A 389 -37.12 4.29 -46.59
N SER A 390 -36.90 5.04 -47.66
CA SER A 390 -37.06 6.48 -47.77
C SER A 390 -38.44 6.85 -47.23
N ALA A 391 -38.47 7.22 -45.95
CA ALA A 391 -39.60 7.87 -45.33
C ALA A 391 -39.87 9.15 -46.11
N GLN A 392 -41.07 9.26 -46.69
CA GLN A 392 -41.57 10.50 -47.26
C GLN A 392 -41.54 11.61 -46.21
N PRO A 393 -41.10 12.82 -46.57
CA PRO A 393 -41.05 13.94 -45.65
C PRO A 393 -42.47 14.42 -45.32
N LEU A 394 -42.81 14.45 -44.03
CA LEU A 394 -43.95 15.19 -43.53
C LEU A 394 -43.77 16.70 -43.82
N PRO A 395 -44.85 17.44 -44.16
CA PRO A 395 -44.78 18.88 -44.34
C PRO A 395 -44.56 19.59 -42.99
N SER A 396 -43.48 20.37 -42.91
CA SER A 396 -43.16 21.23 -41.78
C SER A 396 -44.07 22.47 -41.74
N PRO A 397 -44.60 22.87 -40.57
CA PRO A 397 -45.29 24.14 -40.41
C PRO A 397 -44.29 25.31 -40.45
N ARG A 398 -44.66 26.35 -41.21
CA ARG A 398 -43.93 27.62 -41.37
C ARG A 398 -43.71 28.33 -40.02
N PRO A 399 -42.49 28.74 -39.69
CA PRO A 399 -42.26 29.89 -38.83
C PRO A 399 -42.17 31.16 -39.68
N ALA A 400 -42.82 32.21 -39.20
CA ALA A 400 -42.76 33.54 -39.75
C ALA A 400 -41.32 34.10 -39.70
N GLU A 401 -40.99 34.81 -40.77
CA GLU A 401 -39.81 35.65 -40.92
C GLU A 401 -39.77 36.72 -39.81
N ASP A 402 -38.58 36.95 -39.25
CA ASP A 402 -38.11 38.31 -39.00
C ASP A 402 -36.58 38.35 -39.02
N ALA A 403 -36.11 39.45 -39.61
CA ALA A 403 -34.85 39.63 -40.28
C ALA A 403 -33.67 40.02 -39.37
N LEU A 404 -32.43 39.79 -39.86
CA LEU A 404 -31.25 40.70 -39.90
C LEU A 404 -29.91 39.93 -39.91
N PRO A 405 -28.80 40.51 -40.41
CA PRO A 405 -28.04 39.87 -41.49
C PRO A 405 -26.54 39.64 -41.20
N LEU A 406 -25.97 38.76 -42.03
CA LEU A 406 -24.62 38.81 -42.62
C LEU A 406 -23.39 39.05 -41.72
N ARG A 407 -22.55 38.01 -41.59
CA ARG A 407 -21.15 38.09 -42.06
C ARG A 407 -20.50 36.71 -42.29
N PRO A 408 -19.80 36.48 -43.42
CA PRO A 408 -19.16 35.21 -43.75
C PRO A 408 -17.64 35.26 -43.50
N VAL A 409 -17.02 34.16 -43.08
CA VAL A 409 -15.58 33.90 -43.35
C VAL A 409 -15.31 32.39 -43.49
N SER A 410 -14.99 32.05 -44.75
CA SER A 410 -14.15 30.99 -45.33
C SER A 410 -13.72 29.75 -44.54
N HIS A 411 -14.00 28.62 -45.19
CA HIS A 411 -13.16 27.42 -45.33
C HIS A 411 -11.65 27.63 -45.18
N GLN A 412 -10.98 26.73 -44.47
CA GLN A 412 -9.71 26.18 -44.96
C GLN A 412 -9.47 24.74 -44.47
N ARG A 413 -9.61 23.80 -45.42
CA ARG A 413 -8.98 22.47 -45.40
C ARG A 413 -7.51 22.63 -45.81
N HIS A 414 -6.61 21.99 -45.08
CA HIS A 414 -5.38 21.30 -45.52
C HIS A 414 -4.90 20.50 -44.29
N GLY A 415 -4.37 19.28 -44.34
CA GLY A 415 -3.63 18.61 -45.41
C GLY A 415 -2.28 18.17 -44.83
N SER A 416 -2.17 16.88 -44.53
CA SER A 416 -0.99 16.00 -44.51
C SER A 416 0.45 16.52 -44.31
N LEU A 417 1.19 15.68 -43.56
CA LEU A 417 2.57 15.22 -43.75
C LEU A 417 3.76 16.05 -43.20
N LEU A 418 4.81 15.26 -42.86
CA LEU A 418 6.18 15.58 -42.41
C LEU A 418 6.28 15.81 -40.89
N GLY A 419 7.02 15.01 -40.11
CA GLY A 419 8.29 14.37 -40.40
C GLY A 419 9.41 15.32 -39.97
N GLN A 420 9.74 15.35 -38.67
CA GLN A 420 11.00 15.93 -38.20
C GLN A 420 11.61 15.06 -37.10
N GLN A 421 12.73 14.43 -37.49
CA GLN A 421 13.78 13.92 -36.62
C GLN A 421 14.32 15.06 -35.75
N LEU A 422 14.39 14.84 -34.44
CA LEU A 422 15.25 15.65 -33.58
C LEU A 422 16.71 15.14 -33.68
N PRO A 423 17.69 16.05 -33.80
CA PRO A 423 19.10 15.67 -33.80
C PRO A 423 19.57 15.30 -32.38
N SER A 424 20.37 14.25 -32.35
CA SER A 424 21.22 13.82 -31.24
C SER A 424 22.15 14.94 -30.76
N ALA A 425 22.05 15.30 -29.49
CA ALA A 425 23.04 16.13 -28.80
C ALA A 425 24.19 15.24 -28.24
N PRO A 426 25.43 15.74 -28.22
CA PRO A 426 26.61 14.96 -27.86
C PRO A 426 26.75 14.72 -26.36
N VAL A 427 27.25 13.53 -26.04
CA VAL A 427 27.75 13.13 -24.73
C VAL A 427 28.99 13.97 -24.41
N VAL A 428 28.87 14.88 -23.45
CA VAL A 428 30.03 15.52 -22.82
C VAL A 428 30.31 14.78 -21.50
N SER A 429 31.41 14.06 -21.52
CA SER A 429 32.13 13.54 -20.36
C SER A 429 32.63 14.69 -19.49
N ALA A 430 32.16 14.77 -18.24
CA ALA A 430 32.78 15.59 -17.20
C ALA A 430 33.30 14.68 -16.09
N GLN A 431 34.62 14.46 -16.14
CA GLN A 431 35.43 13.79 -15.13
C GLN A 431 36.22 14.92 -14.43
N ALA A 432 35.87 15.26 -13.18
CA ALA A 432 36.68 16.05 -12.23
C ALA A 432 35.92 16.09 -10.89
N ALA A 433 36.37 15.35 -9.87
CA ALA A 433 37.31 15.83 -8.86
C ALA A 433 36.68 16.88 -7.92
N TRP A 434 36.00 16.40 -6.87
CA TRP A 434 35.79 17.15 -5.63
C TRP A 434 36.00 16.20 -4.45
N ALA A 435 37.26 16.14 -4.02
CA ALA A 435 37.60 15.81 -2.65
C ALA A 435 37.36 17.07 -1.81
N HIS A 436 36.58 16.97 -0.73
CA HIS A 436 36.78 17.74 0.48
C HIS A 436 35.95 17.10 1.60
N GLU A 437 36.66 16.59 2.60
CA GLU A 437 36.12 16.18 3.90
C GLU A 437 35.42 17.36 4.59
N PRO A 438 34.24 17.16 5.19
CA PRO A 438 33.78 18.04 6.25
C PRO A 438 34.43 17.59 7.57
N GLY A 439 35.41 18.38 8.02
CA GLY A 439 35.99 18.27 9.36
C GLY A 439 34.95 18.48 10.48
N PRO A 440 35.26 18.06 11.71
CA PRO A 440 34.35 18.13 12.84
C PRO A 440 34.10 19.59 13.30
N PRO A 441 32.91 19.90 13.85
CA PRO A 441 32.59 21.23 14.33
C PRO A 441 33.40 21.60 15.59
N PRO A 442 33.72 22.89 15.78
CA PRO A 442 34.52 23.36 16.90
C PRO A 442 33.77 23.26 18.24
N LEU A 443 34.51 22.79 19.24
CA LEU A 443 34.20 22.86 20.66
C LEU A 443 34.06 24.34 21.07
N PHE A 444 32.85 24.77 21.45
CA PHE A 444 32.67 26.02 22.17
C PHE A 444 32.83 25.80 23.66
N THR A 445 33.97 26.24 24.18
CA THR A 445 34.20 26.60 25.57
C THR A 445 33.87 28.07 25.77
N SER A 446 32.87 28.39 26.58
CA SER A 446 32.94 29.53 27.49
C SER A 446 31.86 29.44 28.56
N ALA A 447 32.32 29.34 29.80
CA ALA A 447 31.53 29.49 31.00
C ALA A 447 31.06 30.94 31.16
N ILE A 448 29.79 31.12 31.53
CA ILE A 448 29.35 32.29 32.29
C ILE A 448 28.49 31.78 33.45
N HIS A 449 29.04 31.93 34.64
CA HIS A 449 28.34 31.79 35.92
C HIS A 449 27.27 32.87 36.03
N ALA A 450 26.01 32.47 36.23
CA ALA A 450 24.99 33.33 36.83
C ALA A 450 23.98 32.47 37.59
N THR A 451 23.98 32.62 38.91
CA THR A 451 22.93 32.22 39.86
C THR A 451 22.60 33.46 40.69
N PRO A 452 21.42 33.56 41.34
CA PRO A 452 20.09 33.09 40.96
C PRO A 452 19.02 34.20 41.14
N ALA A 453 17.82 34.03 40.60
CA ALA A 453 16.63 34.74 41.09
C ALA A 453 15.47 33.75 41.26
N HIS A 454 15.12 33.55 42.52
CA HIS A 454 14.12 32.63 43.03
C HIS A 454 12.74 33.27 42.84
N LEU A 455 11.96 32.81 41.86
CA LEU A 455 10.53 33.11 41.77
C LEU A 455 9.77 31.79 41.57
N GLN A 456 9.14 31.34 42.65
CA GLN A 456 8.13 30.27 42.60
C GLN A 456 6.83 30.85 42.03
N PRO A 457 6.22 30.23 41.00
CA PRO A 457 4.80 30.32 40.80
C PRO A 457 4.13 29.11 41.45
N GLN A 458 3.38 29.35 42.52
CA GLN A 458 2.38 28.42 43.03
C GLN A 458 1.31 28.24 41.95
N TYR A 459 1.25 27.08 41.31
CA TYR A 459 0.07 26.68 40.54
C TYR A 459 -0.77 25.72 41.38
N LEU A 460 -1.94 26.22 41.79
CA LEU A 460 -3.03 25.41 42.31
C LEU A 460 -3.37 24.31 41.30
N SER A 461 -3.24 23.06 41.74
CA SER A 461 -3.79 21.89 41.07
C SER A 461 -5.18 21.63 41.65
N LEU A 462 -6.22 22.13 40.98
CA LEU A 462 -7.59 21.68 41.18
C LEU A 462 -8.02 20.99 39.88
N TYR A 463 -8.15 19.67 39.93
CA TYR A 463 -9.25 18.81 39.44
C TYR A 463 -8.74 17.36 39.30
N PRO A 464 -9.60 16.36 39.59
CA PRO A 464 -9.25 14.97 39.86
C PRO A 464 -8.90 14.14 38.62
#